data_AF-A0A534XNH0-F1
#
_entry.id   AF-A0A534XNH0-F1
#
_cell.length_a   1.000
_cell.length_b   1.000
_cell.length_c   1.000
_cell.angle_alpha   90.00
_cell.angle_beta   90.00
_cell.angle_gamma   90.00
#
_symmetry.space_group_name_H-M   'P 1'
#
loop_
_entity.id
_entity.type
_entity.pdbx_description
1 polymer ?
#
loop_
_entity_poly.entity_id
_entity_poly.type
_entity_poly.pdbx_seq_one_letter_code
_entity_poly.pdbx_strand_id
1 'polypeptide(L)' 'MVRDNLAWLDGLMGGKSFIAGDRFTVADIILYVALDFGASVGQALDPALGRVGARMARVAARPSAAGSLHEQAAATGMRV' A
#
# COMPACT_ATOMS: atom_id res chain seq x y z
N MET A 1 0.05 11.83 13.24
CA MET A 1 -0.85 12.17 12.12
C MET A 1 -0.92 11.11 11.02
N VAL A 2 0.16 10.71 10.33
CA VAL A 2 0.05 9.60 9.33
C VAL A 2 0.05 8.21 9.98
N ARG A 3 0.97 7.95 10.93
CA ARG A 3 1.05 6.66 11.64
C ARG A 3 -0.24 6.33 12.41
N ASP A 4 -0.78 7.31 13.12
CA ASP A 4 -2.03 7.13 13.88
C ASP A 4 -3.23 6.85 12.95
N ASN A 5 -3.30 7.51 11.79
CA ASN A 5 -4.35 7.26 10.80
C ASN A 5 -4.23 5.86 10.19
N LEU A 6 -3.00 5.37 9.97
CA LEU A 6 -2.79 4.00 9.48
C LEU A 6 -3.16 2.96 10.54
N ALA A 7 -2.87 3.21 11.82
CA ALA A 7 -3.30 2.35 12.92
C ALA A 7 -4.83 2.30 13.05
N TRP A 8 -5.49 3.45 12.95
CA TRP A 8 -6.95 3.53 12.90
C TRP A 8 -7.53 2.78 11.70
N LEU A 9 -6.95 2.95 10.51
CA LEU A 9 -7.38 2.24 9.30
C LEU A 9 -7.17 0.73 9.44
N ASP A 10 -6.03 0.29 9.96
CA ASP A 10 -5.77 -1.14 10.22
C ASP A 10 -6.87 -1.73 11.11
N GLY A 11 -7.22 -1.04 12.21
CA GLY A 11 -8.34 -1.43 13.08
C GLY A 11 -9.68 -1.54 12.33
N LEU A 12 -10.01 -0.56 11.49
CA LEU A 12 -11.25 -0.55 10.70
C LEU A 12 -11.33 -1.65 9.64
N MET A 13 -10.18 -2.06 9.09
CA MET A 13 -10.16 -3.10 8.08
C MET A 13 -10.64 -4.45 8.62
N GLY A 14 -10.47 -4.74 9.92
CA GLY A 14 -11.01 -5.95 10.53
C GLY A 14 -10.61 -7.23 9.76
N GLY A 15 -11.60 -7.98 9.27
CA GLY A 15 -11.40 -9.17 8.41
C GLY A 15 -11.54 -8.91 6.90
N LYS A 16 -11.63 -7.64 6.47
CA LYS A 16 -11.87 -7.26 5.07
C LYS A 16 -10.60 -7.42 4.23
N SER A 17 -10.78 -7.84 2.99
CA SER A 17 -9.67 -8.01 2.03
C SER A 17 -9.12 -6.67 1.51
N PHE A 18 -9.99 -5.66 1.39
CA PHE A 18 -9.74 -4.34 0.82
C PHE A 18 -10.45 -3.25 1.65
N ILE A 19 -10.18 -1.97 1.34
CA ILE A 19 -10.78 -0.83 2.05
C ILE A 19 -12.32 -0.88 1.97
N ALA A 20 -12.86 -1.24 0.80
CA ALA A 20 -14.30 -1.34 0.57
C ALA A 20 -14.85 -2.77 0.80
N GLY A 21 -14.31 -3.51 1.77
CA GLY A 21 -14.72 -4.90 2.04
C GLY A 21 -14.00 -5.88 1.12
N ASP A 22 -14.74 -6.61 0.31
CA ASP A 22 -14.18 -7.59 -0.64
C ASP A 22 -13.96 -7.02 -2.05
N ARG A 23 -14.35 -5.76 -2.27
CA ARG A 23 -14.17 -5.09 -3.55
C ARG A 23 -12.85 -4.34 -3.59
N PHE A 24 -12.04 -4.65 -4.59
CA PHE A 24 -10.89 -3.84 -4.94
C PHE A 24 -11.33 -2.54 -5.63
N THR A 25 -10.88 -1.40 -5.13
CA THR A 25 -11.32 -0.08 -5.60
C THR A 25 -10.16 0.88 -5.78
N VAL A 26 -10.46 2.07 -6.31
CA VAL A 26 -9.48 3.16 -6.45
C VAL A 26 -8.84 3.55 -5.11
N ALA A 27 -9.55 3.40 -3.98
CA ALA A 27 -8.99 3.65 -2.65
C ALA A 27 -7.80 2.71 -2.35
N ASP A 28 -7.86 1.46 -2.82
CA ASP A 28 -6.79 0.50 -2.62
C ASP A 28 -5.54 0.87 -3.42
N ILE A 29 -5.75 1.31 -4.66
CA ILE A 29 -4.71 1.78 -5.59
C ILE A 29 -4.03 3.02 -5.02
N ILE A 30 -4.80 4.05 -4.66
CA ILE A 30 -4.26 5.32 -4.14
C ILE A 30 -3.41 5.08 -2.90
N LEU A 31 -3.94 4.33 -1.92
CA LEU A 31 -3.18 4.05 -0.71
C LEU A 31 -1.95 3.18 -1.00
N TYR A 32 -2.01 2.28 -1.97
CA TYR A 32 -0.86 1.45 -2.34
C TYR A 32 0.30 2.32 -2.87
N VAL A 33 0.02 3.17 -3.85
CA VAL A 33 1.04 4.04 -4.45
C VAL A 33 1.58 5.04 -3.41
N ALA A 34 0.71 5.59 -2.55
CA ALA A 34 1.14 6.52 -1.51
C ALA A 34 2.11 5.87 -0.51
N LEU A 35 1.84 4.63 -0.08
CA LEU A 35 2.69 3.92 0.87
C LEU A 35 3.97 3.37 0.23
N ASP A 36 3.93 2.93 -1.03
CA ASP A 36 5.12 2.49 -1.77
C ASP A 36 6.09 3.67 -2.01
N PHE A 37 5.55 4.83 -2.41
CA PHE A 37 6.32 6.07 -2.49
C PHE A 37 6.90 6.47 -1.12
N GLY A 38 6.07 6.47 -0.07
CA GLY A 38 6.52 6.76 1.30
C GLY A 38 7.70 5.90 1.72
N ALA A 39 7.66 4.59 1.42
CA ALA A 39 8.77 3.68 1.70
C ALA A 39 10.05 4.08 0.95
N SER A 40 9.95 4.49 -0.33
CA SER A 40 11.11 4.93 -1.11
C SER A 40 11.80 6.20 -0.59
N VAL A 41 11.08 7.04 0.16
CA VAL A 41 11.64 8.26 0.79
C VAL A 41 11.94 8.07 2.28
N GLY A 42 12.03 6.82 2.75
CA GLY A 42 12.42 6.47 4.12
C GLY A 42 11.29 6.44 5.15
N GLN A 43 10.03 6.50 4.72
CA GLN A 43 8.84 6.34 5.57
C GLN A 43 8.28 4.93 5.47
N ALA A 44 9.03 3.95 5.99
CA ALA A 44 8.60 2.56 5.96
C ALA A 44 7.29 2.33 6.75
N LEU A 45 6.46 1.42 6.23
CA LEU A 45 5.25 0.96 6.90
C LEU A 45 5.61 0.25 8.21
N ASP A 46 4.88 0.57 9.28
CA ASP A 46 5.05 -0.10 10.56
C ASP A 46 4.62 -1.58 10.46
N PRO A 47 5.51 -2.55 10.75
CA PRO A 47 5.20 -3.98 10.69
C PRO A 47 4.03 -4.41 11.59
N ALA A 48 3.69 -3.63 12.63
CA ALA A 48 2.56 -3.91 13.50
C ALA A 48 1.20 -3.73 12.79
N LEU A 49 1.17 -3.02 11.65
CA LEU A 49 -0.03 -2.80 10.83
C LEU A 49 -0.31 -3.98 9.91
N GLY A 50 -0.61 -5.13 10.51
CA GLY A 50 -0.67 -6.42 9.81
C GLY A 50 -1.73 -6.49 8.71
N ARG A 51 -2.87 -5.81 8.83
CA ARG A 51 -3.93 -5.83 7.81
C ARG A 51 -3.61 -4.91 6.66
N VAL A 52 -3.11 -3.71 6.94
CA VAL A 52 -2.61 -2.79 5.92
C VAL A 52 -1.45 -3.44 5.17
N GLY A 53 -0.51 -4.07 5.89
CA GLY A 53 0.60 -4.82 5.30
C GLY A 53 0.14 -5.98 4.41
N ALA A 54 -0.77 -6.82 4.90
CA ALA A 54 -1.33 -7.92 4.10
C ALA A 54 -2.05 -7.40 2.84
N ARG A 55 -2.78 -6.29 2.94
CA ARG A 55 -3.40 -5.63 1.78
C ARG A 55 -2.35 -5.10 0.81
N MET A 56 -1.29 -4.44 1.28
CA MET A 56 -0.18 -3.99 0.43
C MET A 56 0.42 -5.14 -0.36
N ALA A 57 0.69 -6.28 0.28
CA ALA A 57 1.20 -7.47 -0.38
C ALA A 57 0.23 -8.01 -1.45
N ARG A 58 -1.08 -8.03 -1.18
CA ARG A 58 -2.10 -8.43 -2.16
C ARG A 58 -2.14 -7.50 -3.38
N VAL A 59 -2.01 -6.19 -3.18
CA VAL A 59 -2.01 -5.23 -4.31
C VAL A 59 -0.72 -5.34 -5.12
N ALA A 60 0.43 -5.48 -4.46
CA ALA A 60 1.74 -5.65 -5.10
C ALA A 60 1.82 -6.91 -5.98
N ALA A 61 1.12 -7.99 -5.60
CA ALA A 61 1.10 -9.23 -6.36
C ALA A 61 0.30 -9.17 -7.68
N ARG A 62 -0.40 -8.07 -7.96
CA ARG A 62 -1.21 -7.93 -9.18
C ARG A 62 -0.32 -7.65 -10.40
N PRO A 63 -0.58 -8.26 -11.57
CA PRO A 63 0.18 -7.97 -12.79
C PRO A 63 0.19 -6.48 -13.16
N SER A 64 -0.91 -5.77 -12.89
CA SER A 64 -1.02 -4.33 -13.14
C SER A 64 -0.08 -3.49 -12.28
N ALA A 65 0.27 -3.94 -11.07
CA ALA A 65 1.19 -3.22 -10.19
C ALA A 65 2.64 -3.32 -10.70
N ALA A 66 3.03 -4.49 -11.19
CA ALA A 66 4.34 -4.65 -11.85
C ALA A 66 4.38 -3.87 -13.17
N GLY A 67 3.30 -3.94 -13.97
CA GLY A 67 3.23 -3.26 -15.27
C GLY A 67 3.14 -1.74 -15.20
N SER A 68 2.86 -1.15 -14.04
CA SER A 68 2.80 0.31 -13.88
C SER A 68 4.14 0.97 -13.58
N LEU A 69 5.18 0.19 -13.26
CA LEU A 69 6.49 0.73 -12.91
C LEU A 69 7.17 1.36 -14.13
N HIS A 70 7.59 2.62 -14.01
CA HIS A 70 8.40 3.26 -15.03
C HIS A 70 9.84 2.70 -14.99
N GLU A 71 10.51 2.65 -16.14
CA GLU A 71 11.91 2.19 -16.26
C GLU A 71 12.84 2.86 -15.23
N GLN A 72 12.67 4.18 -15.05
CA GLN A 72 13.49 4.98 -14.14
C GLN A 72 13.29 4.64 -12.66
N ALA A 73 12.22 3.93 -12.30
CA ALA A 73 11.97 3.53 -10.92
C ALA A 73 13.07 2.60 -10.38
N ALA A 74 13.54 1.68 -11.22
CA ALA A 74 14.64 0.77 -10.89
C ALA A 74 15.97 1.53 -10.76
N ALA A 75 16.18 2.57 -11.59
CA ALA A 75 17.43 3.33 -11.63
C ALA A 75 17.60 4.29 -10.43
N THR A 76 16.51 4.78 -9.85
CA THR A 76 16.53 5.80 -8.79
C THR A 76 16.22 5.24 -7.40
N GLY A 77 15.78 3.98 -7.30
CA GLY A 77 15.27 3.39 -6.07
C GLY A 77 13.91 3.94 -5.63
N MET A 78 13.34 4.89 -6.40
CA MET A 78 12.03 5.46 -6.18
C MET A 78 11.00 4.66 -6.98
N ARG A 79 10.13 3.94 -6.28
CA ARG A 79 9.10 3.08 -6.90
C ARG A 79 7.90 3.92 -7.32
N VAL A 80 8.03 4.63 -8.44
CA VAL A 80 6.98 5.46 -9.06
C VAL A 80 6.69 5.05 -10.50
#